data_AF-K2AB50-F1
#
_entry.id   AF-K2AB50-F1
#
_cell.length_a   1.000
_cell.length_b   1.000
_cell.length_c   1.000
_cell.angle_alpha   90.00
_cell.angle_beta   90.00
_cell.angle_gamma   90.00
#
_symmetry.space_group_name_H-M   'P 1'
#
loop_
_entity.id
_entity.type
_entity.pdbx_description
1 polymer ?
#
loop_
_entity_poly.entity_id
_entity_poly.type
_entity_poly.pdbx_seq_one_letter_code
_entity_poly.pdbx_strand_id
1 'polypeptide(L)'
;MLSREKLPLVVGIVLPLLLILYVAVTAYLPSLFIKPKYNFIYSNDNYYDYSINVVNGKVNIQPNYRYDNSVVRQPALYLYDVVNDKSTLISLSQAQNYTLDPSNKSLDGFTVGSRVNDSYSYFPFFFSGNDRGIYLTGNGLNRVITERDYYYFKFVGWILNE
;
A
#
# COMPACT_ATOMS: atom_id res chain seq x y z
N MET A 1 -0.64 20.09 -47.71
CA MET A 1 0.46 21.03 -47.41
C MET A 1 -0.11 22.17 -46.59
N LEU A 2 0.36 22.38 -45.36
CA LEU A 2 0.00 23.57 -44.59
C LEU A 2 0.66 24.79 -45.26
N SER A 3 -0.12 25.85 -45.54
CA SER A 3 0.46 27.09 -46.05
C SER A 3 1.33 27.73 -44.96
N ARG A 4 2.48 28.33 -45.35
CA ARG A 4 3.47 28.93 -44.42
C ARG A 4 2.89 30.03 -43.52
N GLU A 5 1.76 30.58 -43.93
CA GLU A 5 1.03 31.65 -43.25
C GLU A 5 0.27 31.15 -42.02
N LYS A 6 -0.13 29.87 -42.03
CA LYS A 6 -0.84 29.21 -40.91
C LYS A 6 0.10 28.52 -39.94
N LEU A 7 1.39 28.42 -40.28
CA LEU A 7 2.42 27.77 -39.47
C LEU A 7 2.58 28.38 -38.07
N PRO A 8 2.63 29.72 -37.90
CA PRO A 8 2.71 30.34 -36.57
C PRO A 8 1.50 30.01 -35.69
N LEU A 9 0.30 29.99 -36.28
CA LEU A 9 -0.94 29.65 -35.57
C LEU A 9 -0.97 28.18 -35.13
N VAL A 10 -0.55 27.28 -36.02
CA VAL A 10 -0.48 25.85 -35.69
C VAL A 10 0.57 25.58 -34.64
N VAL A 11 1.77 26.18 -34.73
CA VAL A 11 2.80 26.03 -33.69
C VAL A 11 2.30 26.60 -32.36
N GLY A 12 1.66 27.78 -32.38
CA GLY A 12 1.13 28.43 -31.17
C GLY A 12 0.04 27.65 -30.45
N ILE A 13 -0.71 26.78 -31.14
CA ILE A 13 -1.79 25.96 -30.54
C ILE A 13 -1.34 24.52 -30.29
N VAL A 14 -0.65 23.91 -31.25
CA VAL A 14 -0.25 22.50 -31.19
C VAL A 14 0.91 22.29 -30.22
N LEU A 15 1.89 23.20 -30.16
CA LEU A 15 3.03 23.04 -29.26
C LEU A 15 2.62 23.02 -27.78
N PRO A 16 1.73 23.91 -27.27
CA PRO A 16 1.20 23.79 -25.91
C PRO A 16 0.42 22.50 -25.67
N LEU A 17 -0.42 22.07 -26.62
CA LEU A 17 -1.19 20.84 -26.49
C LEU A 17 -0.29 19.60 -26.44
N LEU A 18 0.77 19.57 -27.25
CA LEU A 18 1.77 18.50 -27.21
C LEU A 18 2.56 18.51 -25.90
N LEU A 19 2.85 19.68 -25.33
CA LEU A 19 3.50 19.78 -24.02
C LEU A 19 2.60 19.20 -22.92
N ILE A 20 1.31 19.55 -22.91
CA ILE A 20 0.34 18.99 -21.95
C ILE A 20 0.25 17.48 -22.12
N LEU A 21 0.14 16.98 -23.36
CA LEU A 21 0.09 15.56 -23.64
C LEU A 21 1.37 14.85 -23.20
N TYR A 22 2.55 15.43 -23.45
CA TYR A 22 3.84 14.90 -23.03
C TYR A 22 3.95 14.79 -21.51
N VAL A 23 3.58 15.87 -20.79
CA VAL A 23 3.57 15.87 -19.32
C VAL A 23 2.59 14.81 -18.79
N ALA A 24 1.39 14.72 -19.35
CA ALA A 24 0.42 13.71 -18.95
C ALA A 24 0.94 12.28 -19.19
N VAL A 25 1.49 12.00 -20.38
CA VAL A 25 2.04 10.68 -20.70
C VAL A 25 3.20 10.33 -19.77
N THR A 26 4.16 11.23 -19.57
CA THR A 26 5.31 10.96 -18.70
C THR A 26 4.95 10.81 -17.23
N ALA A 27 3.95 11.55 -16.74
CA ALA A 27 3.47 11.46 -15.37
C ALA A 27 2.65 10.19 -15.10
N TYR A 28 1.77 9.80 -16.03
CA TYR A 28 0.77 8.75 -15.77
C TYR A 28 1.07 7.42 -16.45
N LEU A 29 1.76 7.37 -17.59
CA LEU A 29 2.01 6.13 -18.31
C LEU A 29 2.79 5.07 -17.49
N PRO A 30 3.82 5.41 -16.68
CA PRO A 30 4.53 4.43 -15.87
C PRO A 30 3.62 3.67 -14.89
N SER A 31 2.59 4.34 -14.35
CA SER A 31 1.65 3.75 -13.37
C SER A 31 0.80 2.61 -13.94
N LEU A 32 0.53 2.60 -15.24
CA LEU A 32 -0.34 1.60 -15.87
C LEU A 32 0.30 0.22 -15.97
N PHE A 33 1.62 0.14 -15.94
CA PHE A 33 2.38 -1.10 -16.11
C PHE A 33 2.93 -1.67 -14.80
N ILE A 34 2.98 -0.87 -13.74
CA ILE A 34 3.52 -1.30 -12.45
C ILE A 34 2.35 -1.77 -11.57
N LYS A 35 2.21 -3.10 -11.47
CA LYS A 35 1.25 -3.75 -10.57
C LYS A 35 1.98 -4.26 -9.33
N PRO A 36 1.32 -4.24 -8.16
CA PRO A 36 1.88 -4.83 -6.96
C PRO A 36 2.02 -6.35 -7.15
N LYS A 37 3.15 -6.91 -6.72
CA LYS A 37 3.53 -8.32 -6.91
C LYS A 37 3.79 -9.04 -5.60
N TYR A 38 4.15 -8.31 -4.54
CA TYR A 38 4.53 -8.89 -3.27
C TYR A 38 3.33 -8.99 -2.34
N ASN A 39 2.97 -10.21 -1.99
CA ASN A 39 2.02 -10.51 -0.92
C ASN A 39 2.57 -10.01 0.42
N PHE A 40 1.70 -9.76 1.39
CA PHE A 40 2.13 -9.30 2.70
C PHE A 40 1.29 -9.87 3.83
N ILE A 41 1.89 -9.86 5.01
CA ILE A 41 1.24 -10.25 6.26
C ILE A 41 0.94 -9.01 7.08
N TYR A 42 -0.26 -8.96 7.63
CA TYR A 42 -0.68 -7.93 8.58
C TYR A 42 -1.49 -8.55 9.71
N SER A 43 -1.60 -7.82 10.81
CA SER A 43 -2.56 -8.09 11.87
C SER A 43 -3.58 -6.95 11.92
N ASN A 44 -4.81 -7.29 12.29
CA ASN A 44 -5.89 -6.34 12.45
C ASN A 44 -6.70 -6.73 13.69
N ASP A 45 -6.02 -6.75 14.82
CA ASP A 45 -6.56 -7.21 16.09
C ASP A 45 -6.08 -6.29 17.23
N ASN A 46 -6.98 -5.96 18.16
CA ASN A 46 -6.76 -4.94 19.18
C ASN A 46 -6.04 -5.48 20.43
N TYR A 47 -4.93 -6.18 20.25
CA TYR A 47 -4.20 -6.79 21.36
C TYR A 47 -2.87 -6.10 21.63
N TYR A 48 -2.87 -5.20 22.62
CA TYR A 48 -1.67 -4.54 23.14
C TYR A 48 -0.76 -5.48 23.94
N ASP A 49 -1.30 -6.64 24.34
CA ASP A 49 -0.61 -7.67 25.13
C ASP A 49 0.38 -8.48 24.30
N TYR A 50 0.46 -8.26 22.99
CA TYR A 50 1.42 -8.94 22.12
C TYR A 50 2.19 -7.95 21.26
N SER A 51 3.51 -8.12 21.23
CA SER A 51 4.37 -7.51 20.23
C SER A 51 4.52 -8.48 19.06
N ILE A 52 4.31 -7.96 17.84
CA ILE A 52 4.55 -8.68 16.58
C ILE A 52 5.73 -7.98 15.94
N ASN A 53 6.82 -8.72 15.75
CA ASN A 53 8.06 -8.24 15.14
C ASN A 53 8.56 -9.27 14.12
N VAL A 54 9.43 -8.84 13.22
CA VAL A 54 10.15 -9.74 12.31
C VAL A 54 11.58 -9.89 12.80
N VAL A 55 11.99 -11.12 13.11
CA VAL A 55 13.34 -11.46 13.58
C VAL A 55 13.93 -12.49 12.62
N ASN A 56 15.12 -12.23 12.08
CA ASN A 56 15.76 -13.08 11.08
C ASN A 56 14.84 -13.42 9.88
N GLY A 57 14.05 -12.44 9.43
CA GLY A 57 13.10 -12.61 8.34
C GLY A 57 11.87 -13.46 8.68
N LYS A 58 11.66 -13.83 9.95
CA LYS A 58 10.51 -14.63 10.39
C LYS A 58 9.64 -13.86 11.35
N VAL A 59 8.33 -14.09 11.29
CA VAL A 59 7.41 -13.49 12.27
C VAL A 59 7.66 -14.07 13.66
N ASN A 60 7.69 -13.18 14.64
CA ASN A 60 7.88 -13.49 16.03
C ASN A 60 6.83 -12.72 16.84
N ILE A 61 6.01 -13.45 17.60
CA ILE A 61 4.98 -12.90 18.47
C ILE A 61 5.42 -13.14 19.90
N GLN A 62 5.60 -12.06 20.66
CA GLN A 62 6.02 -12.12 22.06
C GLN A 62 4.99 -11.43 22.96
N PRO A 63 4.64 -12.01 24.11
CA PRO A 63 3.77 -11.35 25.07
C PRO A 63 4.43 -10.07 25.59
N ASN A 64 3.61 -9.05 25.81
CA ASN A 64 3.98 -7.77 26.37
C ASN A 64 3.62 -7.80 27.87
N TYR A 65 4.60 -8.07 28.72
CA TYR A 65 4.45 -8.30 30.16
C TYR A 65 3.93 -7.10 30.99
N ARG A 66 3.41 -6.05 30.34
CA ARG A 66 2.80 -4.90 31.03
C ARG A 66 1.41 -5.19 31.57
N TYR A 67 0.73 -6.22 31.07
CA TYR A 67 -0.59 -6.64 31.53
C TYR A 67 -0.52 -8.11 32.00
N ASP A 68 -1.25 -8.40 33.07
CA ASP A 68 -1.19 -9.61 33.90
C ASP A 68 -1.28 -10.94 33.09
N ASN A 69 -0.76 -12.02 33.68
CA ASN A 69 -0.49 -13.36 33.12
C ASN A 69 -1.72 -14.16 32.63
N SER A 70 -2.84 -13.52 32.34
CA SER A 70 -3.94 -14.16 31.63
C SER A 70 -3.49 -14.51 30.22
N VAL A 71 -3.53 -15.79 29.86
CA VAL A 71 -3.26 -16.26 28.50
C VAL A 71 -4.38 -15.75 27.59
N VAL A 72 -4.17 -14.56 27.02
CA VAL A 72 -5.08 -13.95 26.04
C VAL A 72 -4.82 -14.59 24.67
N ARG A 73 -5.89 -14.76 23.89
CA ARG A 73 -5.86 -15.27 22.51
C ARG A 73 -4.78 -14.54 21.69
N GLN A 74 -3.93 -15.28 20.99
CA GLN A 74 -2.92 -14.71 20.09
C GLN A 74 -3.56 -13.80 19.02
N PRO A 75 -2.88 -12.72 18.59
CA PRO A 75 -3.43 -11.81 17.61
C PRO A 75 -3.66 -12.52 16.28
N ALA A 76 -4.77 -12.21 15.61
CA ALA A 76 -5.06 -12.74 14.29
C ALA A 76 -4.05 -12.22 13.25
N LEU A 77 -3.52 -13.13 12.42
CA LEU A 77 -2.64 -12.82 11.29
C LEU A 77 -3.37 -13.06 9.97
N TYR A 78 -3.22 -12.12 9.04
CA TYR A 78 -3.83 -12.17 7.73
C TYR A 78 -2.76 -12.13 6.65
N LEU A 79 -2.85 -13.04 5.68
CA LEU A 79 -2.10 -13.01 4.43
C LEU A 79 -2.96 -12.31 3.39
N TYR A 80 -2.47 -11.20 2.86
CA TYR A 80 -3.10 -10.53 1.73
C TYR A 80 -2.44 -10.98 0.42
N ASP A 81 -3.24 -11.66 -0.39
CA ASP A 81 -2.92 -12.01 -1.76
C ASP A 81 -3.25 -10.83 -2.67
N VAL A 82 -2.20 -10.21 -3.21
CA VAL A 82 -2.27 -9.01 -4.03
C VAL A 82 -2.86 -9.29 -5.41
N VAL A 83 -2.63 -10.48 -5.94
CA VAL A 83 -3.08 -10.90 -7.28
C VAL A 83 -4.58 -11.18 -7.24
N ASN A 84 -5.03 -11.89 -6.20
CA ASN A 84 -6.43 -12.26 -6.03
C ASN A 84 -7.25 -11.24 -5.22
N ASP A 85 -6.61 -10.16 -4.74
CA ASP A 85 -7.23 -9.10 -3.93
C ASP A 85 -8.01 -9.67 -2.72
N LYS A 86 -7.33 -10.54 -1.94
CA LYS A 86 -7.99 -11.30 -0.89
C LYS A 86 -7.14 -11.41 0.36
N SER A 87 -7.76 -11.12 1.51
CA SER A 87 -7.20 -11.41 2.82
C SER A 87 -7.63 -12.79 3.30
N THR A 88 -6.68 -13.58 3.79
CA THR A 88 -6.93 -14.91 4.37
C THR A 88 -6.34 -14.99 5.77
N LEU A 89 -7.10 -15.56 6.71
CA LEU A 89 -6.62 -15.80 8.06
C LEU A 89 -5.58 -16.94 8.03
N ILE A 90 -4.41 -16.71 8.60
CA ILE A 90 -3.32 -17.70 8.69
C ILE A 90 -2.87 -17.91 10.13
N SER A 91 -2.35 -19.09 10.44
CA SER A 91 -1.74 -19.38 11.74
C SER A 91 -0.33 -18.78 11.85
N LEU A 92 0.18 -18.67 13.08
CA LEU A 92 1.58 -18.30 13.32
C LEU A 92 2.56 -19.26 12.63
N SER A 93 2.29 -20.57 12.67
CA SER A 93 3.14 -21.57 12.01
C SER A 93 3.18 -21.39 10.50
N GLN A 94 2.05 -21.05 9.86
CA GLN A 94 2.00 -20.73 8.43
C GLN A 94 2.77 -19.44 8.13
N ALA A 95 2.59 -18.41 8.95
CA ALA A 95 3.30 -17.14 8.80
C ALA A 95 4.83 -17.30 8.91
N GLN A 96 5.31 -18.22 9.76
CA GLN A 96 6.73 -18.54 9.92
C GLN A 96 7.36 -19.30 8.75
N ASN A 97 6.55 -19.86 7.83
CA ASN A 97 7.10 -20.48 6.63
C ASN A 97 7.64 -19.44 5.65
N TYR A 98 7.06 -18.24 5.63
CA TYR A 98 7.48 -17.15 4.75
C TYR A 98 8.74 -16.45 5.24
N THR A 99 9.48 -15.86 4.31
CA THR A 99 10.55 -14.90 4.62
C THR A 99 9.99 -13.50 4.44
N LEU A 100 10.05 -12.69 5.49
CA LEU A 100 9.40 -11.39 5.58
C LEU A 100 10.41 -10.26 5.57
N ASP A 101 10.10 -9.20 4.81
CA ASP A 101 10.75 -7.90 4.86
C ASP A 101 9.85 -6.90 5.60
N PRO A 102 10.23 -6.42 6.80
CA PRO A 102 9.43 -5.47 7.57
C PRO A 102 9.51 -4.02 7.04
N SER A 103 10.22 -3.78 5.93
CA SER A 103 10.33 -2.45 5.33
C SER A 103 8.97 -1.84 5.00
N ASN A 104 8.84 -0.55 5.23
CA ASN A 104 7.60 0.20 4.94
C ASN A 104 7.21 0.21 3.45
N LYS A 105 8.13 -0.17 2.58
CA LYS A 105 7.98 -0.23 1.13
C LYS A 105 8.45 -1.58 0.60
N SER A 106 7.66 -2.17 -0.28
CA SER A 106 7.98 -3.39 -1.00
C SER A 106 9.07 -3.15 -2.06
N LEU A 107 9.66 -4.23 -2.57
CA LEU A 107 10.69 -4.17 -3.62
C LEU A 107 10.18 -3.58 -4.95
N ASP A 108 8.87 -3.61 -5.20
CA ASP A 108 8.21 -2.98 -6.36
C ASP A 108 7.62 -1.59 -6.06
N GLY A 109 7.93 -1.03 -4.88
CA GLY A 109 7.68 0.37 -4.55
C GLY A 109 6.31 0.68 -3.96
N PHE A 110 5.55 -0.34 -3.56
CA PHE A 110 4.26 -0.19 -2.89
C PHE A 110 4.42 -0.12 -1.38
N THR A 111 3.47 0.52 -0.72
CA THR A 111 3.39 0.70 0.72
C THR A 111 2.00 0.32 1.18
N VAL A 112 1.88 -0.19 2.40
CA VAL A 112 0.58 -0.48 3.02
C VAL A 112 0.48 0.24 4.34
N GLY A 113 -0.67 0.84 4.61
CA GLY A 113 -0.90 1.62 5.81
C GLY A 113 -2.37 1.83 6.08
N SER A 114 -2.72 2.03 7.34
CA SER A 114 -4.01 2.61 7.70
C SER A 114 -3.97 4.10 7.41
N ARG A 115 -5.02 4.62 6.77
CA ARG A 115 -5.25 6.06 6.66
C ARG A 115 -6.23 6.45 7.75
N VAL A 116 -5.72 7.20 8.71
CA VAL A 116 -6.51 7.88 9.74
C VAL A 116 -6.19 9.36 9.60
N ASN A 117 -6.82 10.03 8.63
CA ASN A 117 -6.66 11.47 8.38
C ASN A 117 -5.23 12.01 8.57
N ASP A 118 -4.38 11.83 7.55
CA ASP A 118 -3.27 12.74 7.34
C ASP A 118 -3.29 13.22 5.88
N SER A 119 -3.61 14.48 5.74
CA SER A 119 -3.76 15.22 4.49
C SER A 119 -2.41 15.35 3.78
N TYR A 120 -2.10 14.42 2.87
CA TYR A 120 -1.05 14.61 1.87
C TYR A 120 -1.60 14.36 0.47
N SER A 121 -2.38 15.33 -0.02
CA SER A 121 -2.72 15.45 -1.44
C SER A 121 -1.73 16.38 -2.12
N TYR A 122 -1.09 15.91 -3.19
CA TYR A 122 -0.14 16.66 -4.02
C TYR A 122 -0.81 17.62 -5.04
N PHE A 123 -2.11 17.92 -4.92
CA PHE A 123 -2.81 18.90 -5.78
C PHE A 123 -3.95 19.65 -5.03
N PRO A 124 -4.12 20.98 -5.24
CA PRO A 124 -4.95 21.85 -4.37
C PRO A 124 -6.44 21.96 -4.75
N PHE A 125 -7.02 21.06 -5.54
CA PHE A 125 -8.38 21.25 -6.10
C PHE A 125 -9.40 20.13 -5.87
N PHE A 126 -9.10 19.07 -5.11
CA PHE A 126 -10.06 17.98 -4.90
C PHE A 126 -10.31 17.70 -3.42
N PHE A 127 -11.61 17.61 -3.11
CA PHE A 127 -12.23 17.72 -1.81
C PHE A 127 -11.85 16.63 -0.80
N SER A 128 -11.90 17.04 0.47
CA SER A 128 -11.91 16.22 1.68
C SER A 128 -12.93 15.07 1.61
N GLY A 129 -12.43 13.84 1.46
CA GLY A 129 -13.17 12.61 1.73
C GLY A 129 -12.81 12.04 3.11
N ASN A 130 -13.80 11.50 3.83
CA ASN A 130 -13.60 10.74 5.07
C ASN A 130 -13.13 9.32 4.74
N ASP A 131 -11.97 9.19 4.11
CA ASP A 131 -11.44 7.91 3.66
C ASP A 131 -10.76 7.20 4.82
N ARG A 132 -11.42 6.15 5.34
CA ARG A 132 -11.01 5.36 6.48
C ARG A 132 -10.82 3.91 6.04
N GLY A 133 -9.64 3.38 6.24
CA GLY A 133 -9.33 2.03 5.79
C GLY A 133 -7.85 1.71 5.76
N ILE A 134 -7.53 0.49 5.38
CA ILE A 134 -6.19 0.00 5.08
C ILE A 134 -6.01 0.08 3.57
N TYR A 135 -4.93 0.72 3.14
CA TYR A 135 -4.68 1.01 1.72
C TYR A 135 -3.36 0.42 1.26
N LEU A 136 -3.37 -0.17 0.06
CA LEU A 136 -2.18 -0.48 -0.71
C LEU A 136 -1.94 0.67 -1.70
N THR A 137 -0.82 1.36 -1.54
CA THR A 137 -0.51 2.59 -2.29
C THR A 137 0.87 2.55 -2.92
N GLY A 138 0.99 3.06 -4.14
CA GLY A 138 2.26 3.12 -4.85
C GLY A 138 2.05 3.21 -6.35
N ASN A 139 2.96 3.88 -7.06
CA ASN A 139 2.95 3.96 -8.52
C ASN A 139 1.58 4.34 -9.12
N GLY A 140 0.89 5.33 -8.55
CA GLY A 140 -0.45 5.77 -9.00
C GLY A 140 -1.62 4.89 -8.56
N LEU A 141 -1.38 3.72 -7.95
CA LEU A 141 -2.41 2.88 -7.33
C LEU A 141 -2.77 3.41 -5.94
N ASN A 142 -4.06 3.42 -5.65
CA ASN A 142 -4.62 3.60 -4.31
C ASN A 142 -5.77 2.61 -4.13
N ARG A 143 -5.46 1.40 -3.63
CA ARG A 143 -6.44 0.31 -3.46
C ARG A 143 -6.83 0.17 -1.99
N VAL A 144 -8.13 0.12 -1.72
CA VAL A 144 -8.67 -0.21 -0.40
C VAL A 144 -8.60 -1.72 -0.20
N ILE A 145 -7.97 -2.16 0.89
CA ILE A 145 -7.93 -3.57 1.30
C ILE A 145 -9.13 -3.89 2.19
N THR A 146 -9.42 -3.01 3.15
CA THR A 146 -10.60 -3.07 4.00
C THR A 146 -10.87 -1.70 4.62
N GLU A 147 -12.13 -1.34 4.76
CA GLU A 147 -12.58 -0.11 5.43
C GLU A 147 -12.80 -0.31 6.94
N ARG A 148 -12.80 -1.57 7.41
CA ARG A 148 -13.08 -1.93 8.80
C ARG A 148 -11.82 -2.12 9.62
N ASP A 149 -11.93 -1.80 10.90
CA ASP A 149 -10.94 -2.08 11.95
C ASP A 149 -9.54 -1.47 11.70
N TYR A 150 -9.42 -0.52 10.78
CA TYR A 150 -8.16 0.14 10.39
C TYR A 150 -7.34 0.73 11.56
N TYR A 151 -7.97 1.00 12.71
CA TYR A 151 -7.31 1.45 13.93
C TYR A 151 -6.36 0.42 14.53
N TYR A 152 -6.61 -0.86 14.31
CA TYR A 152 -5.81 -1.96 14.84
C TYR A 152 -4.89 -2.57 13.77
N PHE A 153 -4.77 -1.88 12.63
CA PHE A 153 -3.88 -2.30 11.57
C PHE A 153 -2.43 -2.28 12.04
N LYS A 154 -1.78 -3.44 11.92
CA LYS A 154 -0.35 -3.58 12.13
C LYS A 154 0.26 -4.35 10.97
N PHE A 155 1.03 -3.64 10.15
CA PHE A 155 1.85 -4.26 9.13
C PHE A 155 2.93 -5.14 9.78
N VAL A 156 3.11 -6.36 9.25
CA VAL A 156 4.15 -7.28 9.72
C VAL A 156 5.32 -7.32 8.75
N GLY A 157 5.06 -7.52 7.46
CA GLY A 157 6.11 -7.57 6.45
C GLY A 157 5.64 -8.04 5.07
N TRP A 158 6.43 -7.72 4.05
CA TRP A 158 6.30 -8.22 2.68
C TRP A 158 6.89 -9.62 2.56
N ILE A 159 6.23 -10.50 1.82
CA ILE A 159 6.70 -11.87 1.59
C ILE A 159 7.70 -11.84 0.45
N LEU A 160 8.98 -12.16 0.73
CA LEU A 160 10.05 -12.12 -0.27
C LEU A 160 10.07 -13.34 -1.20
N ASN A 161 9.73 -14.51 -0.67
CA ASN A 161 9.67 -15.77 -1.41
C ASN A 161 8.38 -16.51 -1.07
N GLU A 162 7.69 -17.00 -2.11
CA GLU A 162 6.67 -18.06 -2.02
C GLU A 162 7.32 -19.44 -2.16
#